data_AF-A0A5J5IV27-F1
#
_entry.id   AF-A0A5J5IV27-F1
#
_cell.length_a   1.000
_cell.length_b   1.000
_cell.length_c   1.000
_cell.angle_alpha   90.00
_cell.angle_beta   90.00
_cell.angle_gamma   90.00
#
_symmetry.space_group_name_H-M   'P 1'
#
loop_
_entity.id
_entity.type
_entity.pdbx_description
1 polymer ?
#
loop_
_entity_poly.entity_id
_entity_poly.type
_entity_poly.pdbx_seq_one_letter_code
_entity_poly.pdbx_strand_id
1 'polypeptide(L)'
;MTEAPREPATRFASMRARADGDWEPLDWWRLEARAWYGAPEVRRALAFLAPPTVFRDLAADSVRHPLVAVVMLVWNIAGVTAPAVGAFFLVGWLFSADKTGPLADAAPLAAAGVAFAAGALPAGIGLITDRDRTSGVDAGSAHAIGWVHALSAGIALVAAVVALALGHVDGAWGIVPIVIDLVVGVLHFTMYRRQPFDASTRWKQAVDRVAIAVAALDEETRARSIDDLRAAIGELESAGIVDEATAASARTTPPGLLGARFAPRAR
;
A
#
# COMPACT_ATOMS: atom_id res chain seq x y z
N MET A 1 21.95 -11.66 -0.13
CA MET A 1 21.03 -10.78 0.62
C MET A 1 21.69 -10.50 1.96
N THR A 2 22.31 -9.34 2.10
CA THR A 2 22.88 -8.87 3.36
C THR A 2 21.72 -8.52 4.29
N GLU A 3 21.63 -9.19 5.43
CA GLU A 3 20.75 -8.79 6.52
C GLU A 3 21.02 -7.32 6.85
N ALA A 4 19.98 -6.48 6.77
CA ALA A 4 20.05 -5.15 7.34
C ALA A 4 20.27 -5.28 8.87
N PRO A 5 21.05 -4.39 9.50
CA PRO A 5 21.51 -4.60 10.86
C PRO A 5 20.34 -4.53 11.86
N ARG A 6 20.17 -5.62 12.61
CA ARG A 6 19.26 -5.85 13.76
C ARG A 6 19.61 -5.00 14.98
N GLU A 7 19.96 -3.74 14.78
CA GLU A 7 20.69 -2.96 15.76
C GLU A 7 19.82 -1.83 16.33
N PRO A 8 19.75 -1.70 17.67
CA PRO A 8 19.07 -0.58 18.34
C PRO A 8 19.54 0.78 17.82
N ALA A 9 18.71 1.81 17.97
CA ALA A 9 19.05 3.19 17.55
C ALA A 9 20.37 3.65 18.18
N THR A 10 20.59 3.30 19.46
CA THR A 10 21.83 3.61 20.19
C THR A 10 23.06 3.02 19.50
N ARG A 11 22.96 1.77 19.02
CA ARG A 11 24.08 1.12 18.33
C ARG A 11 24.36 1.76 16.98
N PHE A 12 23.31 2.12 16.23
CA PHE A 12 23.46 2.87 14.97
C PHE A 12 24.12 4.24 15.19
N ALA A 13 23.68 5.00 16.20
CA ALA A 13 24.30 6.27 16.57
C ALA A 13 25.79 6.08 16.93
N SER A 14 26.11 5.07 17.76
CA SER A 14 27.49 4.77 18.13
C SER A 14 28.37 4.34 16.95
N MET A 15 27.82 3.63 15.96
CA MET A 15 28.56 3.26 14.76
C MET A 15 28.82 4.47 13.86
N ARG A 16 27.81 5.32 13.66
CA ARG A 16 27.95 6.57 12.90
C ARG A 16 28.97 7.49 13.57
N ALA A 17 28.94 7.58 14.89
CA ALA A 17 29.91 8.31 15.70
C ALA A 17 31.36 7.84 15.47
N ARG A 18 31.57 6.53 15.39
CA ARG A 18 32.90 5.94 15.20
C ARG A 18 33.40 5.98 13.76
N ALA A 19 32.52 6.22 12.80
CA ALA A 19 32.85 6.19 11.39
C ALA A 19 33.32 7.55 10.84
N ASP A 20 33.48 8.57 11.69
CA ASP A 20 33.80 9.97 11.31
C ASP A 20 32.92 10.51 10.16
N GLY A 21 31.71 9.95 10.01
CA GLY A 21 30.84 10.24 8.90
C GLY A 21 30.00 11.48 9.17
N ASP A 22 29.92 12.37 8.17
CA ASP A 22 28.95 13.47 8.16
C ASP A 22 27.56 12.92 8.51
N TRP A 23 26.97 13.46 9.57
CA TRP A 23 25.59 13.17 9.95
C TRP A 23 24.66 13.89 8.98
N GLU A 24 24.03 13.12 8.10
CA GLU A 24 23.15 13.68 7.11
C GLU A 24 21.75 13.88 7.70
N PRO A 25 20.97 14.86 7.20
CA PRO A 25 19.58 15.02 7.62
C PRO A 25 18.77 13.72 7.54
N LEU A 26 19.02 12.88 6.52
CA LEU A 26 18.33 11.60 6.34
C LEU A 26 18.66 10.57 7.43
N ASP A 27 19.76 10.71 8.15
CA ASP A 27 20.11 9.81 9.25
C ASP A 27 19.16 9.94 10.44
N TRP A 28 18.47 11.08 10.59
CA TRP A 28 17.37 11.22 11.58
C TRP A 28 16.21 10.27 11.31
N TRP A 29 15.83 10.09 10.04
CA TRP A 29 14.81 9.10 9.64
C TRP A 29 15.27 7.67 9.95
N ARG A 30 16.54 7.38 9.69
CA ARG A 30 17.15 6.06 9.91
C ARG A 30 17.32 5.71 11.39
N LEU A 31 17.62 6.71 12.21
CA LEU A 31 17.72 6.59 13.66
C LEU A 31 16.34 6.26 14.26
N GLU A 32 15.33 7.05 13.90
CA GLU A 32 13.96 6.86 14.35
C GLU A 32 13.39 5.50 13.90
N ALA A 33 13.63 5.11 12.63
CA ALA A 33 13.22 3.80 12.11
C ALA A 33 13.75 2.63 12.96
N ARG A 34 14.99 2.73 13.46
CA ARG A 34 15.65 1.70 14.28
C ARG A 34 15.10 1.65 15.70
N ALA A 35 14.80 2.80 16.29
CA ALA A 35 14.13 2.84 17.60
C ALA A 35 12.77 2.12 17.55
N TRP A 36 12.07 2.21 16.42
CA TRP A 36 10.79 1.54 16.17
C TRP A 36 10.91 0.15 15.55
N TYR A 37 12.07 -0.50 15.62
CA TYR A 37 12.27 -1.81 14.98
C TYR A 37 11.25 -2.86 15.46
N GLY A 38 10.98 -2.92 16.76
CA GLY A 38 9.97 -3.81 17.36
C GLY A 38 8.52 -3.45 17.05
N ALA A 39 8.27 -2.32 16.37
CA ALA A 39 6.96 -1.76 16.10
C ALA A 39 6.74 -1.56 14.58
N PRO A 40 6.51 -2.64 13.80
CA PRO A 40 6.42 -2.57 12.34
C PRO A 40 5.25 -1.71 11.83
N GLU A 41 4.19 -1.56 12.61
CA GLU A 41 3.06 -0.67 12.29
C GLU A 41 3.47 0.81 12.38
N VAL A 42 4.27 1.20 13.37
CA VAL A 42 4.81 2.57 13.50
C VAL A 42 5.75 2.87 12.34
N ARG A 43 6.64 1.93 11.98
CA ARG A 43 7.53 2.09 10.80
C ARG A 43 6.75 2.25 9.49
N ARG A 44 5.67 1.50 9.29
CA ARG A 44 4.79 1.66 8.13
C ARG A 44 4.09 3.01 8.13
N ALA A 45 3.63 3.49 9.28
CA ALA A 45 3.04 4.83 9.39
C ALA A 45 4.07 5.92 9.08
N LEU A 46 5.31 5.79 9.58
CA LEU A 46 6.42 6.71 9.32
C LEU A 46 6.80 6.80 7.84
N ALA A 47 6.73 5.69 7.12
CA ALA A 47 7.05 5.64 5.70
C ALA A 47 6.21 6.63 4.87
N PHE A 48 4.97 6.93 5.28
CA PHE A 48 4.15 7.93 4.60
C PHE A 48 4.68 9.37 4.75
N LEU A 49 5.42 9.67 5.81
CA LEU A 49 6.06 10.98 6.04
C LEU A 49 7.45 11.07 5.41
N ALA A 50 8.19 9.95 5.37
CA ALA A 50 9.60 9.90 5.00
C ALA A 50 9.87 10.20 3.50
N PRO A 51 10.98 10.87 3.16
CA PRO A 51 11.42 11.05 1.77
C PRO A 51 11.52 9.72 0.99
N PRO A 52 11.30 9.72 -0.34
CA PRO A 52 11.33 8.50 -1.15
C PRO A 52 12.64 7.70 -1.03
N THR A 53 13.76 8.40 -0.78
CA THR A 53 15.09 7.81 -0.59
C THR A 53 15.22 6.96 0.66
N VAL A 54 14.44 7.23 1.72
CA VAL A 54 14.47 6.47 2.99
C VAL A 54 13.25 5.55 3.13
N PHE A 55 12.23 5.73 2.28
CA PHE A 55 11.02 4.91 2.26
C PHE A 55 11.33 3.41 2.21
N ARG A 56 12.27 2.99 1.35
CA ARG A 56 12.65 1.58 1.21
C ARG A 56 13.27 1.03 2.49
N ASP A 57 14.16 1.78 3.12
CA ASP A 57 14.80 1.40 4.39
C ASP A 57 13.77 1.27 5.53
N LEU A 58 12.75 2.14 5.54
CA LEU A 58 11.66 2.11 6.53
C LEU A 58 10.68 0.94 6.31
N ALA A 59 10.35 0.63 5.05
CA ALA A 59 9.34 -0.36 4.69
C ALA A 59 9.88 -1.81 4.59
N ALA A 60 11.19 -2.00 4.41
CA ALA A 60 11.81 -3.29 4.09
C ALA A 60 11.58 -4.40 5.13
N ASP A 61 11.46 -4.08 6.43
CA ASP A 61 11.34 -5.12 7.46
C ASP A 61 9.91 -5.31 7.99
N SER A 62 8.89 -4.88 7.25
CA SER A 62 7.49 -5.17 7.59
C SER A 62 7.09 -6.64 7.34
N VAL A 63 8.05 -7.56 7.49
CA VAL A 63 8.07 -8.93 6.95
C VAL A 63 6.82 -9.71 7.34
N ARG A 64 5.84 -9.73 6.43
CA ARG A 64 4.97 -10.89 6.27
C ARG A 64 5.84 -12.03 5.72
N HIS A 65 5.61 -13.26 6.19
CA HIS A 65 6.32 -14.45 5.72
C HIS A 65 6.46 -14.45 4.17
N PRO A 66 7.60 -14.81 3.57
CA PRO A 66 7.82 -14.67 2.11
C PRO A 66 6.72 -15.28 1.25
N LEU A 67 6.18 -16.44 1.66
CA LEU A 67 5.04 -17.07 0.99
C LEU A 67 3.78 -16.18 1.02
N VAL A 68 3.50 -15.51 2.14
CA VAL A 68 2.37 -14.58 2.25
C VAL A 68 2.57 -13.38 1.34
N ALA A 69 3.80 -12.87 1.21
CA ALA A 69 4.12 -11.78 0.29
C ALA A 69 3.90 -12.19 -1.18
N VAL A 70 4.32 -13.40 -1.56
CA VAL A 70 4.08 -13.95 -2.91
C VAL A 70 2.59 -14.15 -3.17
N VAL A 71 1.86 -14.76 -2.24
CA VAL A 71 0.40 -14.94 -2.36
C VAL A 71 -0.30 -13.60 -2.51
N MET A 72 0.06 -12.59 -1.70
CA MET A 72 -0.50 -11.24 -1.81
C MET A 72 -0.15 -10.57 -3.12
N LEU A 73 1.06 -10.77 -3.65
CA LEU A 73 1.46 -10.25 -4.96
C LEU A 73 0.61 -10.87 -6.07
N VAL A 74 0.50 -12.20 -6.10
CA VAL A 74 -0.33 -12.94 -7.07
C VAL A 74 -1.80 -12.51 -6.96
N TRP A 75 -2.30 -12.39 -5.73
CA TRP A 75 -3.65 -11.92 -5.43
C TRP A 75 -3.93 -10.53 -6.00
N ASN A 76 -2.99 -9.59 -5.83
CA ASN A 76 -3.12 -8.23 -6.39
C ASN A 76 -3.01 -8.20 -7.92
N ILE A 77 -2.10 -8.99 -8.50
CA ILE A 77 -1.98 -9.11 -9.96
C ILE A 77 -3.27 -9.68 -10.53
N ALA A 78 -3.81 -10.75 -9.94
CA ALA A 78 -5.07 -11.35 -10.35
C ALA A 78 -6.24 -10.36 -10.23
N GLY A 79 -6.31 -9.60 -9.12
CA GLY A 79 -7.30 -8.55 -8.91
C GLY A 79 -7.41 -7.56 -10.06
N VAL A 80 -6.26 -7.12 -10.60
CA VAL A 80 -6.20 -6.12 -11.68
C VAL A 80 -6.32 -6.75 -13.07
N THR A 81 -5.70 -7.92 -13.30
CA THR A 81 -5.58 -8.48 -14.66
C THR A 81 -6.73 -9.40 -15.05
N ALA A 82 -7.35 -10.10 -14.10
CA ALA A 82 -8.37 -11.09 -14.41
C ALA A 82 -9.64 -10.49 -15.07
N PRO A 83 -10.16 -9.32 -14.68
CA PRO A 83 -11.28 -8.68 -15.38
C PRO A 83 -10.96 -8.39 -16.84
N ALA A 84 -9.75 -7.93 -17.14
CA ALA A 84 -9.30 -7.67 -18.50
C ALA A 84 -9.21 -8.95 -19.34
N VAL A 85 -8.74 -10.05 -18.74
CA VAL A 85 -8.73 -11.39 -19.38
C VAL A 85 -10.15 -11.87 -19.66
N GLY A 86 -11.07 -11.73 -18.71
CA GLY A 86 -12.48 -12.10 -18.89
C GLY A 86 -13.14 -11.30 -20.01
N ALA A 87 -12.90 -9.98 -20.06
CA ALA A 87 -13.36 -9.13 -21.15
C ALA A 87 -12.76 -9.55 -22.50
N PHE A 88 -11.46 -9.89 -22.53
CA PHE A 88 -10.79 -10.36 -23.74
C PHE A 88 -11.40 -11.64 -24.29
N PHE A 89 -11.82 -12.59 -23.45
CA PHE A 89 -12.50 -13.80 -23.92
C PHE A 89 -13.80 -13.50 -24.65
N LEU A 90 -14.65 -12.62 -24.09
CA LEU A 90 -15.94 -12.29 -24.68
C LEU A 90 -15.83 -11.37 -25.89
N VAL A 91 -14.91 -10.42 -25.86
CA VAL A 91 -14.62 -9.56 -27.02
C VAL A 91 -13.97 -10.36 -28.14
N GLY A 92 -13.03 -11.24 -27.81
CA GLY A 92 -12.39 -12.13 -28.78
C GLY A 92 -13.41 -13.01 -29.49
N TRP A 93 -14.41 -13.52 -28.76
CA TRP A 93 -15.54 -14.26 -29.33
C TRP A 93 -16.31 -13.44 -30.38
N LEU A 94 -16.66 -12.18 -30.08
CA LEU A 94 -17.37 -11.30 -31.02
C LEU A 94 -16.64 -11.13 -32.36
N PHE A 95 -15.31 -11.18 -32.36
CA PHE A 95 -14.48 -11.07 -33.56
C PHE A 95 -14.04 -12.41 -34.16
N SER A 96 -14.44 -13.54 -33.56
CA SER A 96 -14.05 -14.90 -33.98
C SER A 96 -15.12 -15.62 -34.81
N ALA A 97 -16.24 -14.96 -35.13
CA ALA A 97 -17.42 -15.52 -35.79
C ALA A 97 -17.17 -16.22 -37.16
N ASP A 98 -15.99 -16.06 -37.75
CA ASP A 98 -15.65 -16.57 -39.09
C ASP A 98 -14.45 -17.53 -39.10
N LYS A 99 -13.94 -17.96 -37.93
CA LYS A 99 -12.68 -18.73 -37.85
C LYS A 99 -12.83 -20.01 -37.03
N THR A 100 -12.41 -21.12 -37.64
CA THR A 100 -12.19 -22.44 -37.02
C THR A 100 -11.27 -22.28 -35.80
N GLY A 101 -11.85 -22.25 -34.61
CA GLY A 101 -11.15 -22.11 -33.35
C GLY A 101 -12.05 -22.53 -32.18
N PRO A 102 -11.50 -22.73 -30.97
CA PRO A 102 -12.24 -23.24 -29.82
C PRO A 102 -13.34 -22.29 -29.31
N LEU A 103 -13.45 -21.08 -29.87
CA LEU A 103 -14.45 -20.05 -29.55
C LEU A 103 -15.52 -19.90 -30.64
N ALA A 104 -15.57 -20.78 -31.66
CA ALA A 104 -16.43 -20.58 -32.82
C ALA A 104 -17.92 -20.85 -32.53
N ASP A 105 -18.23 -21.77 -31.62
CA ASP A 105 -19.61 -22.30 -31.47
C ASP A 105 -20.41 -21.62 -30.34
N ALA A 106 -19.74 -21.19 -29.27
CA ALA A 106 -20.35 -20.56 -28.11
C ALA A 106 -19.41 -19.53 -27.46
N ALA A 107 -19.99 -18.45 -26.94
CA ALA A 107 -19.25 -17.49 -26.14
C ALA A 107 -18.81 -18.13 -24.82
N PRO A 108 -17.54 -17.94 -24.41
CA PRO A 108 -16.97 -18.50 -23.19
C PRO A 108 -17.41 -17.72 -21.94
N LEU A 109 -18.72 -17.56 -21.76
CA LEU A 109 -19.33 -16.75 -20.71
C LEU A 109 -19.04 -17.29 -19.31
N ALA A 110 -19.07 -18.61 -19.14
CA ALA A 110 -18.72 -19.26 -17.88
C ALA A 110 -17.26 -18.98 -17.49
N ALA A 111 -16.33 -19.18 -18.42
CA ALA A 111 -14.90 -18.93 -18.19
C ALA A 111 -14.60 -17.44 -17.93
N ALA A 112 -15.22 -16.54 -18.68
CA ALA A 112 -15.14 -15.10 -18.43
C ALA A 112 -15.66 -14.77 -17.03
N GLY A 113 -16.79 -15.34 -16.62
CA GLY A 113 -17.35 -15.16 -15.28
C GLY A 113 -16.40 -15.57 -14.17
N VAL A 114 -15.67 -16.68 -14.30
CA VAL A 114 -14.63 -17.08 -13.33
C VAL A 114 -13.53 -16.04 -13.24
N ALA A 115 -13.06 -15.50 -14.37
CA ALA A 115 -12.03 -14.47 -14.38
C ALA A 115 -12.50 -13.17 -13.67
N PHE A 116 -13.74 -12.76 -13.92
CA PHE A 116 -14.35 -11.62 -13.20
C PHE A 116 -14.51 -11.88 -11.71
N ALA A 117 -14.91 -13.09 -11.30
CA ALA A 117 -14.98 -13.45 -9.88
C ALA A 117 -13.60 -13.38 -9.21
N ALA A 118 -12.56 -13.89 -9.88
CA ALA A 118 -11.19 -13.84 -9.40
C ALA A 118 -10.64 -12.41 -9.26
N GLY A 119 -11.09 -11.48 -10.12
CA GLY A 119 -10.77 -10.06 -10.02
C GLY A 119 -11.55 -9.33 -8.92
N ALA A 120 -12.87 -9.55 -8.88
CA ALA A 120 -13.78 -8.89 -7.96
C ALA A 120 -13.49 -9.22 -6.49
N LEU A 121 -13.05 -10.44 -6.20
CA LEU A 121 -12.78 -10.90 -4.83
C LEU A 121 -11.70 -10.05 -4.12
N PRO A 122 -10.47 -9.90 -4.65
CA PRO A 122 -9.45 -9.00 -4.12
C PRO A 122 -9.94 -7.56 -3.91
N ALA A 123 -10.53 -6.97 -4.95
CA ALA A 123 -10.94 -5.58 -4.94
C ALA A 123 -12.12 -5.32 -3.98
N GLY A 124 -13.07 -6.26 -3.93
CA GLY A 124 -14.21 -6.23 -3.01
C GLY A 124 -13.79 -6.39 -1.54
N ILE A 125 -12.84 -7.29 -1.25
CA ILE A 125 -12.28 -7.42 0.10
C ILE A 125 -11.61 -6.12 0.54
N GLY A 126 -10.84 -5.47 -0.36
CA GLY A 126 -10.25 -4.16 -0.09
C GLY A 126 -11.28 -3.10 0.30
N LEU A 127 -12.41 -3.02 -0.42
CA LEU A 127 -13.51 -2.11 -0.08
C LEU A 127 -14.09 -2.37 1.32
N ILE A 128 -14.20 -3.63 1.72
CA ILE A 128 -14.74 -4.01 3.03
C ILE A 128 -13.74 -3.66 4.14
N THR A 129 -12.46 -3.98 3.95
CA THR A 129 -11.43 -3.76 4.97
C THR A 129 -11.14 -2.28 5.19
N ASP A 130 -11.23 -1.47 4.14
CA ASP A 130 -10.89 -0.04 4.19
C ASP A 130 -12.11 0.86 4.38
N ARG A 131 -13.32 0.31 4.54
CA ARG A 131 -14.58 1.06 4.68
C ARG A 131 -14.52 2.13 5.77
N ASP A 132 -13.94 1.80 6.91
CA ASP A 132 -13.83 2.71 8.06
C ASP A 132 -12.55 3.56 8.03
N ARG A 133 -11.70 3.33 7.02
CA ARG A 133 -10.38 3.97 6.83
C ARG A 133 -10.25 4.58 5.43
N THR A 134 -11.35 5.02 4.82
CA THR A 134 -11.36 5.54 3.44
C THR A 134 -10.52 6.82 3.25
N SER A 135 -10.35 7.63 4.30
CA SER A 135 -9.39 8.76 4.33
C SER A 135 -7.91 8.31 4.27
N GLY A 136 -7.70 7.00 4.44
CA GLY A 136 -6.44 6.27 4.37
C GLY A 136 -5.83 6.21 2.97
N VAL A 137 -6.69 6.17 1.95
CA VAL A 137 -6.39 5.70 0.59
C VAL A 137 -6.38 6.86 -0.38
N ASP A 138 -5.39 6.89 -1.29
CA ASP A 138 -5.36 7.88 -2.36
C ASP A 138 -6.49 7.62 -3.37
N ALA A 139 -7.38 8.60 -3.53
CA ALA A 139 -8.53 8.49 -4.43
C ALA A 139 -8.12 8.26 -5.90
N GLY A 140 -6.95 8.76 -6.32
CA GLY A 140 -6.44 8.53 -7.67
C GLY A 140 -6.11 7.07 -7.92
N SER A 141 -5.38 6.43 -6.99
CA SER A 141 -5.10 4.99 -7.05
C SER A 141 -6.37 4.14 -6.97
N ALA A 142 -7.30 4.48 -6.07
CA ALA A 142 -8.57 3.77 -5.96
C ALA A 142 -9.42 3.88 -7.24
N HIS A 143 -9.49 5.07 -7.86
CA HIS A 143 -10.17 5.26 -9.13
C HIS A 143 -9.51 4.53 -10.30
N ALA A 144 -8.18 4.36 -10.30
CA ALA A 144 -7.50 3.57 -11.32
C ALA A 144 -7.95 2.11 -11.28
N ILE A 145 -8.05 1.53 -10.08
CA ILE A 145 -8.65 0.19 -9.87
C ILE A 145 -10.10 0.22 -10.35
N GLY A 146 -10.89 1.19 -9.90
CA GLY A 146 -12.29 1.36 -10.32
C GLY A 146 -12.48 1.38 -11.84
N TRP A 147 -11.60 2.06 -12.57
CA TRP A 147 -11.63 2.11 -14.04
C TRP A 147 -11.37 0.76 -14.68
N VAL A 148 -10.38 0.00 -14.21
CA VAL A 148 -10.07 -1.33 -14.75
C VAL A 148 -11.30 -2.24 -14.63
N HIS A 149 -11.87 -2.35 -13.44
CA HIS A 149 -13.04 -3.20 -13.20
C HIS A 149 -14.28 -2.70 -13.96
N ALA A 150 -14.63 -1.41 -13.84
CA ALA A 150 -15.83 -0.88 -14.47
C ALA A 150 -15.78 -0.94 -16.01
N LEU A 151 -14.63 -0.64 -16.61
CA LEU A 151 -14.47 -0.68 -18.07
C LEU A 151 -14.47 -2.11 -18.59
N SER A 152 -13.67 -3.00 -17.98
CA SER A 152 -13.62 -4.40 -18.38
C SER A 152 -14.98 -5.08 -18.21
N ALA A 153 -15.63 -4.91 -17.06
CA ALA A 153 -16.94 -5.49 -16.79
C ALA A 153 -18.03 -4.87 -17.68
N GLY A 154 -17.99 -3.56 -17.94
CA GLY A 154 -18.94 -2.89 -18.83
C GLY A 154 -18.89 -3.44 -20.26
N ILE A 155 -17.68 -3.55 -20.84
CA ILE A 155 -17.48 -4.11 -22.18
C ILE A 155 -17.90 -5.59 -22.21
N ALA A 156 -17.47 -6.37 -21.22
CA ALA A 156 -17.82 -7.78 -21.09
C ALA A 156 -19.33 -7.99 -20.96
N LEU A 157 -20.03 -7.15 -20.20
CA LEU A 157 -21.47 -7.23 -19.99
C LEU A 157 -22.23 -7.00 -21.29
N VAL A 158 -21.82 -6.03 -22.11
CA VAL A 158 -22.40 -5.81 -23.44
C VAL A 158 -22.22 -7.05 -24.31
N ALA A 159 -21.01 -7.62 -24.38
CA ALA A 159 -20.74 -8.83 -25.15
C ALA A 159 -21.54 -10.04 -24.64
N ALA A 160 -21.66 -10.20 -23.32
CA ALA A 160 -22.45 -11.26 -22.69
C ALA A 160 -23.94 -11.14 -23.01
N VAL A 161 -24.51 -9.93 -22.98
CA VAL A 161 -25.92 -9.69 -23.37
C VAL A 161 -26.15 -10.06 -24.83
N VAL A 162 -25.24 -9.70 -25.72
CA VAL A 162 -25.30 -10.11 -27.14
C VAL A 162 -25.27 -11.63 -27.26
N ALA A 163 -24.31 -12.31 -26.61
CA ALA A 163 -24.19 -13.76 -26.67
C ALA A 163 -25.43 -14.48 -26.13
N LEU A 164 -26.00 -14.00 -25.01
CA LEU A 164 -27.23 -14.52 -24.43
C LEU A 164 -28.44 -14.31 -25.33
N ALA A 165 -28.57 -13.12 -25.93
CA ALA A 165 -29.66 -12.81 -26.85
C ALA A 165 -29.63 -13.71 -28.10
N LEU A 166 -28.44 -14.08 -28.56
CA LEU A 166 -28.25 -15.00 -29.68
C LEU A 166 -28.30 -16.49 -29.26
N GLY A 167 -28.36 -16.80 -27.97
CA GLY A 167 -28.37 -18.17 -27.46
C GLY A 167 -27.03 -18.90 -27.59
N HIS A 168 -25.93 -18.19 -27.87
CA HIS A 168 -24.59 -18.77 -28.08
C HIS A 168 -23.73 -18.61 -26.83
N VAL A 169 -24.07 -19.31 -25.75
CA VAL A 169 -23.30 -19.27 -24.50
C VAL A 169 -22.99 -20.68 -23.99
N ASP A 170 -21.81 -20.86 -23.42
CA ASP A 170 -21.40 -22.09 -22.74
C ASP A 170 -21.99 -22.21 -21.31
N GLY A 171 -22.39 -21.08 -20.71
CA GLY A 171 -23.02 -21.04 -19.38
C GLY A 171 -23.51 -19.64 -19.01
N ALA A 172 -24.83 -19.46 -18.97
CA ALA A 172 -25.46 -18.16 -18.68
C ALA A 172 -25.14 -17.60 -17.28
N TRP A 173 -24.80 -18.46 -16.32
CA TRP A 173 -24.45 -18.05 -14.94
C TRP A 173 -23.23 -17.11 -14.88
N GLY A 174 -22.35 -17.16 -15.88
CA GLY A 174 -21.14 -16.33 -15.95
C GLY A 174 -21.42 -14.83 -15.98
N ILE A 175 -22.64 -14.40 -16.28
CA ILE A 175 -23.04 -12.99 -16.21
C ILE A 175 -23.03 -12.42 -14.79
N VAL A 176 -23.33 -13.25 -13.78
CA VAL A 176 -23.44 -12.81 -12.38
C VAL A 176 -22.15 -12.19 -11.85
N PRO A 177 -20.98 -12.86 -11.93
CA PRO A 177 -19.72 -12.27 -11.48
C PRO A 177 -19.29 -11.04 -12.30
N ILE A 178 -19.68 -10.93 -13.59
CA ILE A 178 -19.44 -9.71 -14.39
C ILE A 178 -20.20 -8.52 -13.80
N VAL A 179 -21.47 -8.72 -13.45
CA VAL A 179 -22.29 -7.68 -12.82
C VAL A 179 -21.74 -7.30 -11.45
N ILE A 180 -21.30 -8.28 -10.65
CA ILE A 180 -20.68 -8.02 -9.34
C ILE A 180 -19.40 -7.19 -9.52
N ASP A 181 -18.53 -7.54 -10.47
CA ASP A 181 -17.29 -6.81 -10.73
C ASP A 181 -17.55 -5.36 -11.18
N LEU A 182 -18.57 -5.16 -12.01
CA LEU A 182 -19.03 -3.81 -12.38
C LEU A 182 -19.43 -2.99 -11.15
N VAL A 183 -20.19 -3.59 -10.22
CA VAL A 183 -20.56 -2.95 -8.96
C VAL A 183 -19.31 -2.62 -8.13
N VAL A 184 -18.35 -3.54 -8.02
CA VAL A 184 -17.06 -3.29 -7.34
C VAL A 184 -16.34 -2.09 -7.96
N GLY A 185 -16.28 -2.01 -9.29
CA GLY A 185 -15.71 -0.87 -10.01
C GLY A 185 -16.38 0.46 -9.68
N VAL A 186 -17.73 0.49 -9.70
CA VAL A 186 -18.51 1.70 -9.33
C VAL A 186 -18.32 2.08 -7.85
N LEU A 187 -18.24 1.10 -6.95
CA LEU A 187 -18.01 1.34 -5.52
C LEU A 187 -16.68 2.04 -5.26
N HIS A 188 -15.62 1.74 -6.02
CA HIS A 188 -14.34 2.43 -5.89
C HIS A 188 -14.44 3.94 -6.18
N PHE A 189 -15.29 4.36 -7.12
CA PHE A 189 -15.53 5.80 -7.39
C PHE A 189 -16.38 6.47 -6.31
N THR A 190 -17.35 5.75 -5.78
CA THR A 190 -18.32 6.34 -4.84
C THR A 190 -17.81 6.37 -3.41
N MET A 191 -17.02 5.37 -3.00
CA MET A 191 -16.44 5.28 -1.66
C MET A 191 -15.17 6.13 -1.50
N TYR A 192 -14.30 6.19 -2.52
CA TYR A 192 -13.05 6.95 -2.45
C TYR A 192 -13.15 8.29 -3.15
N ARG A 193 -14.00 9.18 -2.61
CA ARG A 193 -14.17 10.52 -3.18
C ARG A 193 -12.88 11.32 -3.08
N ARG A 194 -12.44 11.84 -4.23
CA ARG A 194 -11.30 12.76 -4.35
C ARG A 194 -11.62 14.04 -3.56
N GLN A 195 -11.07 14.17 -2.36
CA GLN A 195 -11.17 15.42 -1.60
C GLN A 195 -10.34 16.52 -2.29
N PRO A 196 -10.73 17.80 -2.15
CA PRO A 196 -9.95 18.91 -2.67
C PRO A 196 -8.49 18.80 -2.18
N PHE A 197 -7.56 18.93 -3.12
CA PHE A 197 -6.13 18.76 -2.89
C PHE A 197 -5.62 19.78 -1.85
N ASP A 198 -5.46 19.35 -0.60
CA ASP A 198 -4.77 20.13 0.42
C ASP A 198 -3.60 19.31 0.98
N ALA A 199 -2.38 19.75 0.65
CA ALA A 199 -1.15 19.17 1.17
C ALA A 199 -1.11 19.18 2.71
N SER A 200 -1.73 20.19 3.33
CA SER A 200 -1.80 20.30 4.79
C SER A 200 -2.66 19.19 5.40
N THR A 201 -3.76 18.82 4.73
CA THR A 201 -4.66 17.74 5.18
C THR A 201 -3.97 16.38 5.09
N ARG A 202 -3.24 16.10 4.00
CA ARG A 202 -2.46 14.85 3.85
C ARG A 202 -1.36 14.75 4.90
N TRP A 203 -0.65 15.84 5.15
CA TRP A 203 0.37 15.89 6.19
C TRP A 203 -0.23 15.58 7.57
N LYS A 204 -1.33 16.27 7.92
CA LYS A 204 -2.03 16.04 9.19
C LYS A 204 -2.47 14.59 9.34
N GLN A 205 -3.08 14.00 8.32
CA GLN A 205 -3.48 12.59 8.34
C GLN A 205 -2.29 11.64 8.52
N ALA A 206 -1.15 11.92 7.89
CA ALA A 206 0.04 11.09 8.04
C ALA A 206 0.64 11.21 9.46
N VAL A 207 0.65 12.40 10.05
CA VAL A 207 1.03 12.62 11.46
C VAL A 207 0.06 11.90 12.40
N ASP A 208 -1.25 12.01 12.19
CA ASP A 208 -2.27 11.35 13.00
C ASP A 208 -2.12 9.82 12.95
N ARG A 209 -1.79 9.25 11.79
CA ARG A 209 -1.52 7.80 11.64
C ARG A 209 -0.33 7.36 12.48
N VAL A 210 0.75 8.14 12.53
CA VAL A 210 1.91 7.83 13.37
C VAL A 210 1.52 7.89 14.84
N ALA A 211 0.82 8.95 15.26
CA ALA A 211 0.36 9.10 16.64
C ALA A 211 -0.54 7.93 17.09
N ILE A 212 -1.50 7.53 16.24
CA ILE A 212 -2.37 6.37 16.49
C ILE A 212 -1.56 5.08 16.58
N ALA A 213 -0.60 4.86 15.67
CA ALA A 213 0.23 3.66 15.68
C ALA A 213 1.11 3.57 16.95
N VAL A 214 1.68 4.70 17.40
CA VAL A 214 2.46 4.76 18.64
C VAL A 214 1.56 4.56 19.87
N ALA A 215 0.36 5.13 19.87
CA ALA A 215 -0.61 4.99 20.97
C ALA A 215 -1.16 3.56 21.09
N ALA A 216 -1.19 2.79 20.00
CA ALA A 216 -1.65 1.41 19.98
C ALA A 216 -0.61 0.39 20.48
N LEU A 217 0.64 0.81 20.72
CA LEU A 217 1.66 -0.06 21.31
C LEU A 217 1.39 -0.31 22.79
N ASP A 218 1.85 -1.46 23.28
CA ASP A 218 1.93 -1.70 24.72
C ASP A 218 2.93 -0.72 25.37
N GLU A 219 2.71 -0.44 26.65
CA GLU A 219 3.50 0.57 27.39
C GLU A 219 4.99 0.23 27.41
N GLU A 220 5.32 -1.05 27.55
CA GLU A 220 6.70 -1.50 27.69
C GLU A 220 7.49 -1.31 26.39
N THR A 221 6.94 -1.76 25.26
CA THR A 221 7.54 -1.56 23.94
C THR A 221 7.69 -0.08 23.63
N ARG A 222 6.65 0.72 23.92
CA ARG A 222 6.67 2.17 23.67
C ARG A 222 7.75 2.86 24.51
N ALA A 223 7.82 2.59 25.81
CA ALA A 223 8.82 3.17 26.69
C ALA A 223 10.24 2.77 26.26
N ARG A 224 10.47 1.49 25.99
CA ARG A 224 11.77 0.96 25.56
C ARG A 224 12.26 1.61 24.25
N SER A 225 11.38 1.77 23.26
CA SER A 225 11.71 2.44 21.99
C SER A 225 12.03 3.92 22.18
N ILE A 226 11.28 4.63 23.02
CA ILE A 226 11.54 6.05 23.32
C ILE A 226 12.86 6.22 24.06
N ASP A 227 13.16 5.34 25.01
CA ASP A 227 14.40 5.40 25.78
C ASP A 227 15.63 5.05 24.91
N ASP A 228 15.53 4.06 24.02
CA ASP A 228 16.57 3.77 23.02
C ASP A 228 16.81 4.98 22.11
N LEU A 229 15.74 5.66 21.66
CA LEU A 229 15.89 6.87 20.85
C LEU A 229 16.59 8.01 21.61
N ARG A 230 16.22 8.22 22.88
CA ARG A 230 16.85 9.26 23.73
C ARG A 230 18.31 8.95 24.04
N ALA A 231 18.63 7.69 24.33
CA ALA A 231 19.99 7.24 24.55
C ALA A 231 20.83 7.46 23.29
N ALA A 232 20.30 7.11 22.12
CA ALA A 232 20.97 7.34 20.85
C ALA A 232 21.25 8.84 20.58
N ILE A 233 20.30 9.73 20.89
CA ILE A 233 20.53 11.19 20.79
C ILE A 233 21.66 11.63 21.74
N GLY A 234 21.72 11.07 22.96
CA GLY A 234 22.81 11.34 23.91
C GLY A 234 24.19 10.88 23.40
N GLU A 235 24.26 9.74 22.71
CA GLU A 235 25.48 9.27 22.06
C GLU A 235 25.93 10.23 20.95
N LEU A 236 25.01 10.73 20.12
CA LEU A 236 25.33 11.68 19.05
C LEU A 236 25.85 13.01 19.61
N GLU A 237 25.25 13.51 20.69
CA GLU A 237 25.69 14.74 21.38
C GLU A 237 27.06 14.55 22.03
N SER A 238 27.25 13.45 22.77
CA SER A 238 28.51 13.16 23.47
C SER A 238 29.68 12.96 22.50
N ALA A 239 29.39 12.43 21.30
CA ALA A 239 30.37 12.29 20.22
C ALA A 239 30.61 13.58 19.43
N GLY A 240 29.91 14.67 19.72
CA GLY A 240 30.07 15.95 19.01
C GLY A 240 29.53 15.97 17.58
N ILE A 241 28.70 14.98 17.21
CA ILE A 241 28.11 14.85 15.87
C ILE A 241 26.96 15.85 15.69
N VAL A 242 26.21 16.07 16.77
CA VAL A 242 25.14 17.07 16.84
C VAL A 242 25.43 18.01 18.01
N ASP A 243 25.11 19.29 17.84
CA ASP A 243 25.25 20.26 18.92
C ASP A 243 24.17 20.08 20.01
N GLU A 244 24.41 20.67 21.18
CA GLU A 244 23.49 20.62 22.34
C GLU A 244 22.09 21.16 21.99
N ALA A 245 22.03 22.22 21.18
CA ALA A 245 20.76 22.81 20.75
C ALA A 245 19.92 21.84 19.90
N THR A 246 20.56 21.14 18.96
CA THR A 246 19.95 20.12 18.12
C THR A 246 19.53 18.91 18.94
N ALA A 247 20.37 18.45 19.88
CA ALA A 247 20.05 17.36 20.78
C ALA A 247 18.86 17.69 21.70
N ALA A 248 18.81 18.89 22.28
CA ALA A 248 17.67 19.36 23.08
C ALA A 248 16.37 19.45 22.26
N SER A 249 16.48 19.98 21.03
CA SER A 249 15.38 20.03 20.06
C SER A 249 14.89 18.61 19.69
N ALA A 250 15.80 17.66 19.52
CA ALA A 250 15.50 16.27 19.22
C ALA A 250 14.76 15.57 20.37
N ARG A 251 15.24 15.73 21.61
CA ARG A 251 14.63 15.14 22.82
C ARG A 251 13.20 15.61 23.09
N THR A 252 12.87 16.83 22.69
CA THR A 252 11.52 17.42 22.85
C THR A 252 10.58 17.13 21.69
N THR A 253 11.07 16.52 20.60
CA THR A 253 10.25 16.19 19.45
C THR A 253 9.34 15.00 19.78
N PRO A 254 8.04 15.05 19.43
CA PRO A 254 7.16 13.92 19.66
C PRO A 254 7.68 12.64 19.00
N PRO A 255 7.55 11.47 19.66
CA PRO A 255 8.01 10.21 19.10
C PRO A 255 7.34 9.93 17.75
N GLY A 256 8.13 9.59 16.73
CA GLY A 256 7.65 9.37 15.37
C GLY A 256 7.66 10.61 14.47
N LEU A 257 8.20 11.74 14.92
CA LEU A 257 8.31 12.98 14.12
C LEU A 257 9.74 13.52 14.02
N LEU A 258 10.74 12.76 14.48
CA LEU A 258 12.14 13.19 14.49
C LEU A 258 12.65 13.42 13.06
N GLY A 259 12.50 12.41 12.19
CA GLY A 259 12.90 12.53 10.80
C GLY A 259 12.15 13.66 10.07
N ALA A 260 10.85 13.82 10.35
CA ALA A 260 10.01 14.87 9.78
C ALA A 260 10.48 16.28 10.15
N ARG A 261 10.98 16.47 11.37
CA ARG A 261 11.45 17.76 11.87
C ARG A 261 12.82 18.14 11.29
N PHE A 262 13.77 17.22 11.28
CA PHE A 262 15.16 17.50 10.91
C PHE A 262 15.49 17.23 9.44
N ALA A 263 14.65 16.47 8.74
CA ALA A 263 14.76 16.24 7.31
C ALA A 263 13.36 16.26 6.66
N PRO A 264 12.71 17.43 6.65
CA PRO A 264 11.39 17.57 6.03
C PRO A 264 11.48 17.27 4.53
N ARG A 265 10.41 16.70 3.97
CA ARG A 265 10.27 16.65 2.52
C ARG A 265 10.26 18.08 1.98
N ALA A 266 11.07 18.35 0.95
CA ALA A 266 10.96 19.58 0.19
C ALA A 266 9.50 19.75 -0.27
N ARG A 267 8.92 20.93 -0.01
CA ARG A 267 7.55 21.28 -0.39
C ARG A 267 7.44 21.55 -1.88
#